data_AF-A0A931TU91-F1
#
_entry.id   AF-A0A931TU91-F1
#
_cell.length_a   1.000
_cell.length_b   1.000
_cell.length_c   1.000
_cell.angle_alpha   90.00
_cell.angle_beta   90.00
_cell.angle_gamma   90.00
#
_symmetry.space_group_name_H-M   'P 1'
#
loop_
_entity.id
_entity.type
_entity.pdbx_description
1 polymer ?
#
loop_
_entity_poly.entity_id
_entity_poly.type
_entity_poly.pdbx_seq_one_letter_code
_entity_poly.pdbx_strand_id
1 'polypeptide(L)'
;MFGTLVKTNFGYQSIENLQIGDTICGPNGLQKILYSSKLEHDSYLIIKLGQNYIKTFPDQLFYLLDGTLKKAIDLRVIDQLENGKYIDEIFQIQEPCISYFFSTTDQSFYVYPDICVHNFDPITLGSTSFSLGIIEFIHPVLLLAGGIYLLHSYAMNYFKTKIAYEFEFDNEDPDLTAENLSLSNADTVKETRSYYVVKRQELFDMYQQLIQFKNNLVGIVKPNFINSISFAHNFLSIAPIMQYQQLRLPSIDYEYKLSAAQKIQLLKVRDEELEKLQKDIFELHLYVAFYINEIVEHRDIAHKAYQQFGDQFSQFAEQWNINTSNMPYNIAVDTYSLHFVWQDTLNNLEIKTQEVECFLKYYKSLENSILISKTTNFSNIFNPQLCINKDIFTSIKDSRCNWQFNMMTIEDYLRRNNWLSQELINNLKNQIQQRRVAYEKDEKDLIACAKKKKNAVDNVIQNNRKKQPIQQTPNFKGPDKDPEDDFFEKLKKNYAKKGRTRRFGNIYKDKQTGLWWSKSNVNHADPHYKVFREAATGLEWIKDVDLRLNTMTKHKGPIGRFIPYKDIIFLP
;
A
#
# COMPACT_ATOMS: atom_id res chain seq x y z
N MET A 1 7.61 -17.18 -23.14
CA MET A 1 6.65 -17.68 -24.15
C MET A 1 6.40 -19.16 -23.92
N PHE A 2 5.24 -19.71 -24.29
CA PHE A 2 5.04 -21.17 -24.26
C PHE A 2 6.22 -21.90 -24.94
N GLY A 3 6.77 -22.93 -24.27
CA GLY A 3 7.94 -23.67 -24.73
C GLY A 3 9.30 -22.99 -24.47
N THR A 4 9.34 -21.78 -23.90
CA THR A 4 10.61 -21.19 -23.42
C THR A 4 11.18 -22.07 -22.32
N LEU A 5 12.46 -22.43 -22.44
CA LEU A 5 13.16 -23.21 -21.43
C LEU A 5 13.81 -22.29 -20.39
N VAL A 6 13.40 -22.40 -19.13
CA VAL A 6 13.92 -21.66 -17.98
C VAL A 6 14.93 -22.52 -17.22
N LYS A 7 16.05 -21.94 -16.80
CA LYS A 7 17.08 -22.65 -16.05
C LYS A 7 16.65 -22.83 -14.59
N THR A 8 16.55 -24.06 -14.15
CA THR A 8 16.29 -24.47 -12.76
C THR A 8 17.54 -25.07 -12.14
N ASN A 9 17.48 -25.44 -10.86
CA ASN A 9 18.55 -26.20 -10.20
C ASN A 9 18.69 -27.64 -10.72
N PHE A 10 17.75 -28.13 -11.52
CA PHE A 10 17.74 -29.48 -12.11
C PHE A 10 17.98 -29.50 -13.63
N GLY A 11 18.35 -28.36 -14.22
CA GLY A 11 18.56 -28.23 -15.67
C GLY A 11 17.59 -27.23 -16.29
N TYR A 12 17.20 -27.44 -17.55
CA TYR A 12 16.21 -26.57 -18.20
C TYR A 12 14.82 -27.21 -18.17
N GLN A 13 13.82 -26.42 -17.81
CA GLN A 13 12.42 -26.82 -17.76
C GLN A 13 11.57 -25.85 -18.55
N SER A 14 10.58 -26.35 -19.29
CA SER A 14 9.65 -25.49 -20.01
C SER A 14 8.88 -24.59 -19.05
N ILE A 15 8.72 -23.33 -19.44
CA ILE A 15 8.12 -22.29 -18.60
C ILE A 15 6.70 -22.66 -18.17
N GLU A 16 5.92 -23.33 -19.02
CA GLU A 16 4.57 -23.77 -18.70
C GLU A 16 4.46 -24.82 -17.58
N ASN A 17 5.56 -25.49 -17.26
CA ASN A 17 5.63 -26.52 -16.23
C ASN A 17 6.10 -25.98 -14.88
N LEU A 18 6.45 -24.69 -14.79
CA LEU A 18 6.91 -24.06 -13.55
C LEU A 18 5.73 -23.51 -12.75
N GLN A 19 5.79 -23.68 -11.43
CA GLN A 19 4.74 -23.30 -10.48
C GLN A 19 5.27 -22.33 -9.41
N ILE A 20 4.35 -21.67 -8.70
CA ILE A 20 4.69 -20.84 -7.54
C ILE A 20 5.37 -21.70 -6.48
N GLY A 21 6.53 -21.25 -6.01
CA GLY A 21 7.38 -21.96 -5.06
C GLY A 21 8.54 -22.72 -5.69
N ASP A 22 8.50 -23.00 -6.99
CA ASP A 22 9.62 -23.59 -7.71
C ASP A 22 10.84 -22.66 -7.68
N THR A 23 12.03 -23.26 -7.81
CA THR A 23 13.30 -22.53 -7.73
C THR A 23 13.97 -22.49 -9.10
N ILE A 24 14.32 -21.28 -9.55
CA ILE A 24 14.99 -21.01 -10.81
C ILE A 24 16.35 -20.34 -10.59
N CYS A 25 17.23 -20.43 -11.57
CA CYS A 25 18.55 -19.82 -11.54
C CYS A 25 18.50 -18.39 -12.09
N GLY A 26 19.04 -17.43 -11.35
CA GLY A 26 19.31 -16.08 -11.83
C GLY A 26 20.71 -15.58 -11.45
N PRO A 27 21.03 -14.31 -11.72
CA PRO A 27 22.40 -13.79 -11.64
C PRO A 27 22.98 -13.86 -10.22
N ASN A 28 22.15 -13.72 -9.18
CA ASN A 28 22.57 -13.81 -7.78
C ASN A 28 22.32 -15.20 -7.15
N GLY A 29 22.13 -16.24 -7.97
CA GLY A 29 21.90 -17.61 -7.52
C GLY A 29 20.45 -18.09 -7.66
N LEU A 30 20.04 -18.98 -6.76
CA LEU A 30 18.72 -19.62 -6.79
C LEU A 30 17.63 -18.69 -6.24
N GLN A 31 16.54 -18.54 -7.00
CA GLN A 31 15.41 -17.68 -6.68
C GLN A 31 14.12 -18.47 -6.71
N LYS A 32 13.19 -18.15 -5.81
CA LYS A 32 11.84 -18.74 -5.82
C LYS A 32 10.90 -17.96 -6.70
N ILE A 33 10.06 -18.67 -7.44
CA ILE A 33 8.90 -18.09 -8.14
C ILE A 33 7.87 -17.70 -7.08
N LEU A 34 7.62 -16.40 -6.95
CA LEU A 34 6.66 -15.83 -6.01
C LEU A 34 5.27 -15.68 -6.65
N TYR A 35 5.23 -15.58 -7.97
CA TYR A 35 4.00 -15.35 -8.74
C TYR A 35 4.13 -15.97 -10.13
N SER A 36 3.01 -16.43 -10.68
CA SER A 36 2.91 -16.97 -12.03
C SER A 36 1.57 -16.58 -12.66
N SER A 37 1.59 -16.12 -13.92
CA SER A 37 0.41 -15.81 -14.72
C SER A 37 0.60 -16.21 -16.18
N LYS A 38 -0.52 -16.35 -16.90
CA LYS A 38 -0.56 -16.60 -18.34
C LYS A 38 -1.31 -15.45 -19.00
N LEU A 39 -0.76 -14.86 -20.07
CA LEU A 39 -1.45 -13.85 -20.87
C LEU A 39 -1.49 -14.29 -22.34
N GLU A 40 -2.55 -13.89 -23.04
CA GLU A 40 -2.68 -14.07 -24.48
C GLU A 40 -2.27 -12.79 -25.20
N HIS A 41 -1.61 -12.93 -26.34
CA HIS A 41 -1.13 -11.80 -27.14
C HIS A 41 -1.30 -12.11 -28.62
N ASP A 42 -1.55 -11.07 -29.42
CA ASP A 42 -1.73 -11.20 -30.87
C ASP A 42 -0.42 -11.25 -31.66
N SER A 43 0.72 -10.96 -31.02
CA SER A 43 2.03 -11.01 -31.65
C SER A 43 3.16 -11.29 -30.67
N TYR A 44 4.29 -11.78 -31.20
CA TYR A 44 5.52 -12.02 -30.46
C TYR A 44 6.75 -11.75 -31.33
N LEU A 45 7.92 -11.66 -30.70
CA LEU A 45 9.21 -11.51 -31.36
C LEU A 45 9.99 -12.82 -31.33
N ILE A 46 10.73 -13.10 -32.41
CA ILE A 46 11.76 -14.13 -32.49
C ILE A 46 13.12 -13.44 -32.60
N ILE A 47 14.00 -13.65 -31.63
CA ILE A 47 15.37 -13.12 -31.61
C ILE A 47 16.33 -14.27 -31.89
N LYS A 48 17.10 -14.18 -32.97
CA LYS A 48 18.07 -15.20 -33.40
C LYS A 48 19.46 -14.90 -32.88
N LEU A 49 20.13 -15.93 -32.33
CA LEU A 49 21.44 -15.88 -31.66
C LEU A 49 22.30 -17.08 -32.10
N GLY A 50 22.98 -16.94 -33.23
CA GLY A 50 23.66 -18.00 -33.96
C GLY A 50 22.69 -19.08 -34.40
N GLN A 51 22.87 -20.28 -33.86
CA GLN A 51 21.99 -21.44 -34.12
C GLN A 51 20.76 -21.49 -33.18
N ASN A 52 20.66 -20.59 -32.20
CA ASN A 52 19.58 -20.56 -31.24
C ASN A 52 18.58 -19.45 -31.56
N TYR A 53 17.36 -19.57 -31.03
CA TYR A 53 16.36 -18.51 -31.09
C TYR A 53 15.63 -18.39 -29.75
N ILE A 54 15.17 -17.18 -29.44
CA ILE A 54 14.29 -16.90 -28.30
C ILE A 54 12.97 -16.38 -28.85
N LYS A 55 11.86 -16.94 -28.37
CA LYS A 55 10.53 -16.36 -28.56
C LYS A 55 10.17 -15.52 -27.34
N THR A 56 9.82 -14.26 -27.56
CA THR A 56 9.58 -13.31 -26.46
C THR A 56 8.53 -12.26 -26.81
N PHE A 57 8.05 -11.52 -25.81
CA PHE A 57 7.15 -10.39 -26.04
C PHE A 57 7.92 -9.11 -26.32
N PRO A 58 7.32 -8.17 -27.09
CA PRO A 58 7.92 -6.85 -27.35
C PRO A 58 8.44 -6.13 -26.10
N ASP A 59 7.74 -6.24 -24.98
CA ASP A 59 8.09 -5.55 -23.73
C ASP A 59 9.04 -6.32 -22.79
N GLN A 60 9.44 -7.55 -23.13
CA GLN A 60 10.39 -8.32 -22.32
C GLN A 60 11.74 -7.60 -22.25
N LEU A 61 12.30 -7.43 -21.05
CA LEU A 61 13.60 -6.80 -20.86
C LEU A 61 14.75 -7.81 -20.94
N PHE A 62 15.83 -7.40 -21.61
CA PHE A 62 17.08 -8.14 -21.75
C PHE A 62 18.24 -7.31 -21.22
N TYR A 63 19.20 -7.97 -20.58
CA TYR A 63 20.47 -7.37 -20.21
C TYR A 63 21.43 -7.42 -21.41
N LEU A 64 22.01 -6.26 -21.73
CA LEU A 64 23.13 -6.16 -22.67
C LEU A 64 24.46 -6.37 -21.94
N LEU A 65 25.53 -6.62 -22.70
CA LEU A 65 26.88 -6.83 -22.16
C LEU A 65 27.40 -5.66 -21.32
N ASP A 66 26.95 -4.43 -21.61
CA ASP A 66 27.30 -3.23 -20.85
C ASP A 66 26.47 -3.05 -19.55
N GLY A 67 25.58 -4.00 -19.24
CA GLY A 67 24.69 -3.97 -18.09
C GLY A 67 23.40 -3.17 -18.30
N THR A 68 23.20 -2.55 -19.47
CA THR A 68 21.97 -1.82 -19.76
C THR A 68 20.79 -2.78 -20.00
N LEU A 69 19.58 -2.32 -19.64
CA LEU A 69 18.34 -3.03 -19.90
C LEU A 69 17.65 -2.43 -21.13
N LYS A 70 17.30 -3.28 -22.11
CA LYS A 70 16.48 -2.90 -23.26
C LYS A 70 15.26 -3.81 -23.39
N LYS A 71 14.14 -3.25 -23.84
CA LYS A 71 12.99 -4.05 -24.26
C LYS A 71 13.30 -4.81 -25.53
N ALA A 72 12.66 -5.96 -25.72
CA ALA A 72 12.86 -6.81 -26.88
C ALA A 72 12.60 -6.06 -28.21
N ILE A 73 11.60 -5.17 -28.24
CA ILE A 73 11.26 -4.35 -29.41
C ILE A 73 12.31 -3.26 -29.72
N ASP A 74 13.08 -2.86 -28.70
CA ASP A 74 14.12 -1.83 -28.82
C ASP A 74 15.51 -2.42 -29.11
N LEU A 75 15.64 -3.76 -29.09
CA LEU A 75 16.86 -4.46 -29.45
C LEU A 75 17.16 -4.26 -30.94
N ARG A 76 18.45 -4.19 -31.26
CA ARG A 76 18.94 -4.05 -32.63
C ARG A 76 19.78 -5.26 -33.02
N VAL A 77 19.75 -5.62 -34.29
CA VAL A 77 20.80 -6.44 -34.89
C VAL A 77 22.13 -5.74 -34.60
N ILE A 78 23.13 -6.49 -34.10
CA ILE A 78 24.41 -6.05 -33.50
C ILE A 78 24.44 -5.87 -31.97
N ASP A 79 23.30 -5.73 -31.29
CA ASP A 79 23.32 -5.66 -29.82
C ASP A 79 23.90 -6.99 -29.27
N GLN A 80 24.72 -6.88 -28.22
CA GLN A 80 25.33 -8.02 -27.55
C GLN A 80 24.67 -8.22 -26.19
N LEU A 81 24.10 -9.40 -25.97
CA LEU A 81 23.47 -9.77 -24.70
C LEU A 81 24.53 -10.02 -23.61
N GLU A 82 24.13 -10.01 -22.34
CA GLU A 82 25.01 -10.21 -21.17
C GLU A 82 25.92 -11.46 -21.28
N ASN A 83 25.44 -12.52 -21.92
CA ASN A 83 26.21 -13.75 -22.11
C ASN A 83 27.20 -13.70 -23.30
N GLY A 84 27.41 -12.52 -23.88
CA GLY A 84 28.33 -12.27 -24.99
C GLY A 84 27.78 -12.64 -26.37
N LYS A 85 26.53 -13.11 -26.50
CA LYS A 85 25.94 -13.46 -27.80
C LYS A 85 25.43 -12.22 -28.54
N TYR A 86 25.73 -12.14 -29.83
CA TYR A 86 25.20 -11.12 -30.72
C TYR A 86 23.81 -11.48 -31.24
N ILE A 87 22.96 -10.46 -31.40
CA ILE A 87 21.68 -10.57 -32.10
C ILE A 87 21.91 -10.54 -33.60
N ASP A 88 21.59 -11.64 -34.27
CA ASP A 88 21.74 -11.77 -35.73
C ASP A 88 20.52 -11.22 -36.46
N GLU A 89 19.31 -11.61 -36.02
CA GLU A 89 18.05 -11.30 -36.67
C GLU A 89 16.94 -11.14 -35.62
N ILE A 90 15.99 -10.23 -35.88
CA ILE A 90 14.77 -10.05 -35.07
C ILE A 90 13.57 -10.08 -36.01
N PHE A 91 12.60 -10.94 -35.72
CA PHE A 91 11.36 -11.06 -36.48
C PHE A 91 10.16 -10.78 -35.58
N GLN A 92 9.18 -10.01 -36.07
CA GLN A 92 7.87 -9.91 -35.43
C GLN A 92 6.88 -10.83 -36.13
N ILE A 93 6.20 -11.66 -35.35
CA ILE A 93 5.20 -12.62 -35.82
C ILE A 93 3.83 -12.17 -35.33
N GLN A 94 2.89 -11.99 -36.25
CA GLN A 94 1.50 -11.57 -35.98
C GLN A 94 0.61 -12.81 -35.87
N GLU A 95 0.77 -13.57 -34.79
CA GLU A 95 0.00 -14.76 -34.51
C GLU A 95 -0.39 -14.80 -33.02
N PRO A 96 -1.63 -15.22 -32.69
CA PRO A 96 -2.06 -15.43 -31.32
C PRO A 96 -1.13 -16.39 -30.57
N CYS A 97 -0.69 -16.01 -29.39
CA CYS A 97 0.26 -16.79 -28.61
C CYS A 97 0.05 -16.62 -27.09
N ILE A 98 0.53 -17.61 -26.34
CA ILE A 98 0.44 -17.63 -24.87
C ILE A 98 1.81 -17.33 -24.26
N SER A 99 1.80 -16.35 -23.37
CA SER A 99 2.91 -15.97 -22.51
C SER A 99 2.82 -16.62 -21.15
N TYR A 100 3.97 -16.68 -20.48
CA TYR A 100 4.05 -17.02 -19.07
C TYR A 100 4.89 -15.94 -18.41
N PHE A 101 4.36 -15.38 -17.33
CA PHE A 101 4.97 -14.31 -16.55
C PHE A 101 5.24 -14.79 -15.14
N PHE A 102 6.48 -14.64 -14.67
CA PHE A 102 6.86 -14.94 -13.30
C PHE A 102 7.32 -13.69 -12.56
N SER A 103 7.12 -13.67 -11.25
CA SER A 103 7.86 -12.79 -10.35
C SER A 103 8.83 -13.61 -9.54
N THR A 104 10.07 -13.16 -9.43
CA THR A 104 11.10 -13.76 -8.57
C THR A 104 11.65 -12.73 -7.60
N THR A 105 12.45 -13.16 -6.63
CA THR A 105 13.00 -12.24 -5.61
C THR A 105 13.84 -11.12 -6.21
N ASP A 106 14.60 -11.40 -7.27
CA ASP A 106 15.55 -10.46 -7.85
C ASP A 106 15.13 -9.99 -9.24
N GLN A 107 13.90 -10.35 -9.65
CA GLN A 107 13.30 -10.03 -10.94
C GLN A 107 14.12 -10.45 -12.16
N SER A 108 15.15 -11.28 -12.02
CA SER A 108 16.03 -11.68 -13.12
C SER A 108 16.28 -13.17 -13.08
N PHE A 109 16.21 -13.84 -14.22
CA PHE A 109 16.50 -15.27 -14.31
C PHE A 109 17.05 -15.66 -15.68
N TYR A 110 17.62 -16.86 -15.77
CA TYR A 110 18.19 -17.37 -17.01
C TYR A 110 17.19 -18.20 -17.82
N VAL A 111 17.12 -17.91 -19.12
CA VAL A 111 16.46 -18.76 -20.12
C VAL A 111 17.50 -19.42 -21.03
N TYR A 112 17.16 -20.53 -21.68
CA TYR A 112 18.05 -21.15 -22.66
C TYR A 112 18.33 -20.20 -23.83
N PRO A 113 19.58 -20.12 -24.35
CA PRO A 113 20.81 -20.79 -23.91
C PRO A 113 21.67 -19.93 -22.95
N ASP A 114 21.25 -19.81 -21.70
CA ASP A 114 21.87 -18.99 -20.64
C ASP A 114 21.85 -17.49 -20.92
N ILE A 115 20.66 -16.96 -21.16
CA ILE A 115 20.41 -15.54 -21.38
C ILE A 115 19.68 -15.00 -20.17
N CYS A 116 20.25 -13.99 -19.53
CA CYS A 116 19.63 -13.31 -18.43
C CYS A 116 18.50 -12.42 -18.96
N VAL A 117 17.30 -12.65 -18.48
CA VAL A 117 16.14 -11.81 -18.75
C VAL A 117 15.70 -11.16 -17.46
N HIS A 118 15.28 -9.91 -17.54
CA HIS A 118 14.69 -9.19 -16.42
C HIS A 118 13.18 -9.23 -16.59
N ASN A 119 12.45 -9.69 -15.59
CA ASN A 119 11.00 -9.56 -15.55
C ASN A 119 10.65 -8.11 -15.78
N PHE A 120 9.86 -7.84 -16.81
CA PHE A 120 9.18 -6.56 -16.88
C PHE A 120 8.39 -6.44 -15.58
N ASP A 121 8.73 -5.44 -14.76
CA ASP A 121 8.44 -5.41 -13.32
C ASP A 121 7.01 -5.93 -13.08
N PRO A 122 6.82 -7.03 -12.33
CA PRO A 122 5.50 -7.59 -12.08
C PRO A 122 4.62 -6.62 -11.30
N ILE A 123 5.16 -5.52 -10.76
CA ILE A 123 4.35 -4.40 -10.29
C ILE A 123 3.66 -3.71 -11.48
N THR A 124 4.32 -3.61 -12.64
CA THR A 124 3.80 -3.03 -13.89
C THR A 124 2.91 -3.97 -14.71
N LEU A 125 3.07 -5.30 -14.63
CA LEU A 125 2.21 -6.30 -15.32
C LEU A 125 1.35 -7.24 -14.43
N GLY A 126 1.77 -7.61 -13.21
CA GLY A 126 0.99 -8.44 -12.27
C GLY A 126 -0.26 -7.73 -11.72
N SER A 127 -0.25 -6.42 -11.85
CA SER A 127 -1.38 -5.51 -12.02
C SER A 127 -2.55 -6.05 -12.87
N THR A 128 -2.30 -6.58 -14.07
CA THR A 128 -3.38 -6.99 -14.99
C THR A 128 -4.05 -8.33 -14.65
N SER A 129 -3.54 -9.07 -13.66
CA SER A 129 -3.92 -10.48 -13.44
C SER A 129 -4.42 -10.80 -12.01
N PHE A 130 -4.79 -9.80 -11.21
CA PHE A 130 -5.53 -10.07 -9.96
C PHE A 130 -7.02 -10.31 -10.25
N SER A 131 -7.32 -11.50 -10.78
CA SER A 131 -8.67 -12.03 -10.87
C SER A 131 -9.18 -12.41 -9.49
N LEU A 132 -10.06 -11.57 -8.94
CA LEU A 132 -11.25 -11.91 -8.13
C LEU A 132 -11.99 -10.60 -7.77
N GLY A 133 -12.37 -9.81 -8.79
CA GLY A 133 -13.36 -8.71 -8.74
C GLY A 133 -13.10 -7.51 -7.81
N ILE A 134 -12.14 -7.60 -6.88
CA ILE A 134 -12.00 -6.69 -5.72
C ILE A 134 -10.72 -5.83 -5.84
N ILE A 135 -9.82 -6.14 -6.78
CA ILE A 135 -8.45 -5.57 -6.88
C ILE A 135 -8.23 -4.72 -8.14
N GLU A 136 -9.10 -4.75 -9.15
CA GLU A 136 -8.93 -3.93 -10.36
C GLU A 136 -8.78 -2.42 -10.04
N PHE A 137 -9.46 -1.94 -8.99
CA PHE A 137 -9.41 -0.54 -8.55
C PHE A 137 -8.17 -0.13 -7.73
N ILE A 138 -7.43 -1.08 -7.14
CA ILE A 138 -6.34 -0.77 -6.18
C ILE A 138 -4.97 -0.69 -6.87
N HIS A 139 -4.77 -1.32 -8.02
CA HIS A 139 -3.41 -1.65 -8.46
C HIS A 139 -2.51 -0.48 -8.88
N PRO A 140 -2.97 0.61 -9.50
CA PRO A 140 -2.09 1.71 -9.90
C PRO A 140 -1.67 2.59 -8.72
N VAL A 141 -2.48 2.60 -7.65
CA VAL A 141 -2.13 3.20 -6.36
C VAL A 141 -0.95 2.47 -5.72
N LEU A 142 -0.94 1.13 -5.76
CA LEU A 142 0.18 0.30 -5.29
C LEU A 142 1.43 0.48 -6.16
N LEU A 143 1.25 0.57 -7.47
CA LEU A 143 2.30 0.80 -8.48
C LEU A 143 2.98 2.15 -8.28
N LEU A 144 2.23 3.22 -8.03
CA LEU A 144 2.79 4.55 -7.83
C LEU A 144 3.27 4.78 -6.41
N ALA A 145 2.67 4.17 -5.38
CA ALA A 145 3.25 4.17 -4.04
C ALA A 145 4.58 3.40 -4.02
N GLY A 146 4.63 2.24 -4.67
CA GLY A 146 5.87 1.47 -4.86
C GLY A 146 6.90 2.20 -5.73
N GLY A 147 6.47 2.81 -6.84
CA GLY A 147 7.31 3.58 -7.75
C GLY A 147 7.82 4.90 -7.17
N ILE A 148 6.98 5.64 -6.42
CA ILE A 148 7.41 6.82 -5.65
C ILE A 148 8.38 6.38 -4.56
N TYR A 149 8.09 5.29 -3.85
CA TYR A 149 8.98 4.77 -2.81
C TYR A 149 10.34 4.34 -3.39
N LEU A 150 10.34 3.67 -4.55
CA LEU A 150 11.54 3.25 -5.26
C LEU A 150 12.33 4.44 -5.83
N LEU A 151 11.69 5.34 -6.57
CA LEU A 151 12.35 6.55 -7.10
C LEU A 151 12.87 7.46 -5.99
N HIS A 152 12.12 7.57 -4.88
CA HIS A 152 12.58 8.26 -3.69
C HIS A 152 13.78 7.54 -3.07
N SER A 153 13.74 6.21 -2.92
CA SER A 153 14.86 5.42 -2.41
C SER A 153 16.11 5.54 -3.29
N TYR A 154 15.96 5.54 -4.63
CA TYR A 154 17.05 5.75 -5.58
C TYR A 154 17.63 7.16 -5.53
N ALA A 155 16.78 8.19 -5.56
CA ALA A 155 17.23 9.57 -5.42
C ALA A 155 17.93 9.79 -4.08
N MET A 156 17.38 9.21 -3.00
CA MET A 156 17.96 9.29 -1.66
C MET A 156 19.28 8.54 -1.55
N ASN A 157 19.41 7.36 -2.14
CA ASN A 157 20.67 6.64 -2.17
C ASN A 157 21.71 7.43 -2.98
N TYR A 158 21.35 7.99 -4.13
CA TYR A 158 22.24 8.85 -4.91
C TYR A 158 22.70 10.08 -4.10
N PHE A 159 21.79 10.79 -3.43
CA PHE A 159 22.16 11.93 -2.58
C PHE A 159 22.99 11.51 -1.37
N LYS A 160 22.69 10.39 -0.72
CA LYS A 160 23.48 9.86 0.40
C LYS A 160 24.88 9.48 -0.05
N THR A 161 25.02 8.85 -1.22
CA THR A 161 26.33 8.50 -1.80
C THR A 161 27.09 9.74 -2.23
N LYS A 162 26.45 10.73 -2.85
CA LYS A 162 27.09 12.01 -3.23
C LYS A 162 27.59 12.76 -1.99
N ILE A 163 26.75 12.88 -0.96
CA ILE A 163 27.10 13.52 0.31
C ILE A 163 28.23 12.75 1.02
N ALA A 164 28.13 11.42 1.11
CA ALA A 164 29.17 10.60 1.73
C ALA A 164 30.51 10.72 0.98
N TYR A 165 30.49 10.73 -0.36
CA TYR A 165 31.67 10.92 -1.19
C TYR A 165 32.30 12.30 -0.98
N GLU A 166 31.48 13.37 -0.94
CA GLU A 166 31.94 14.73 -0.66
C GLU A 166 32.52 14.87 0.76
N PHE A 167 32.00 14.14 1.76
CA PHE A 167 32.51 14.17 3.14
C PHE A 167 33.69 13.22 3.42
N GLU A 168 33.81 12.10 2.70
CA GLU A 168 34.93 11.16 2.87
C GLU A 168 36.20 11.68 2.17
N PHE A 169 36.08 12.32 1.00
CA PHE A 169 37.22 12.95 0.32
C PHE A 169 37.83 14.12 1.12
N ASP A 170 37.02 14.79 1.95
CA ASP A 170 37.48 15.90 2.80
C ASP A 170 38.41 15.45 3.96
N ASN A 171 38.58 14.15 4.21
CA ASN A 171 39.46 13.65 5.27
C ASN A 171 40.81 13.10 4.78
N GLU A 172 41.05 13.01 3.47
CA GLU A 172 42.28 12.39 2.93
C GLU A 172 43.30 13.38 2.33
N ASP A 173 42.94 14.64 2.06
CA ASP A 173 43.86 15.64 1.51
C ASP A 173 44.12 16.83 2.48
N PRO A 174 45.27 16.87 3.17
CA PRO A 174 45.58 17.91 4.15
C PRO A 174 45.92 19.29 3.54
N ASP A 175 46.05 19.43 2.22
CA ASP A 175 46.44 20.69 1.55
C ASP A 175 45.27 21.49 0.94
N LEU A 176 44.02 21.00 1.04
CA LEU A 176 42.84 21.78 0.62
C LEU A 176 42.55 22.90 1.62
N THR A 177 42.86 24.14 1.22
CA THR A 177 42.64 25.33 2.04
C THR A 177 41.16 25.52 2.39
N ALA A 178 40.88 25.87 3.65
CA ALA A 178 39.54 26.02 4.23
C ALA A 178 38.60 26.99 3.47
N GLU A 179 39.16 27.83 2.59
CA GLU A 179 38.42 28.81 1.79
C GLU A 179 37.67 28.13 0.62
N ASN A 180 38.23 27.08 0.01
CA ASN A 180 37.58 26.32 -1.07
C ASN A 180 36.52 25.33 -0.57
N LEU A 181 36.62 24.85 0.68
CA LEU A 181 35.61 23.99 1.33
C LEU A 181 34.30 24.72 1.67
N SER A 182 34.31 26.05 1.74
CA SER A 182 33.15 26.84 2.16
C SER A 182 32.06 26.98 1.08
N LEU A 183 32.47 26.94 -0.19
CA LEU A 183 31.59 27.18 -1.34
C LEU A 183 30.82 25.92 -1.78
N SER A 184 31.45 24.73 -1.79
CA SER A 184 30.74 23.48 -2.16
C SER A 184 29.65 23.10 -1.13
N ASN A 185 29.89 23.43 0.14
CA ASN A 185 28.96 23.15 1.22
C ASN A 185 27.70 24.03 1.19
N ALA A 186 27.79 25.26 0.69
CA ALA A 186 26.66 26.19 0.67
C ALA A 186 25.62 25.79 -0.40
N ASP A 187 26.10 25.50 -1.61
CA ASP A 187 25.24 25.11 -2.73
C ASP A 187 24.59 23.74 -2.49
N THR A 188 25.34 22.74 -1.97
CA THR A 188 24.78 21.43 -1.62
C THR A 188 23.69 21.53 -0.53
N VAL A 189 23.86 22.37 0.49
CA VAL A 189 22.83 22.59 1.52
C VAL A 189 21.59 23.27 0.92
N LYS A 190 21.78 24.25 0.04
CA LYS A 190 20.68 24.96 -0.63
C LYS A 190 19.89 24.05 -1.57
N GLU A 191 20.57 23.26 -2.40
CA GLU A 191 19.98 22.26 -3.29
C GLU A 191 19.21 21.21 -2.50
N THR A 192 19.82 20.66 -1.45
CA THR A 192 19.19 19.64 -0.60
C THR A 192 17.94 20.20 0.08
N ARG A 193 18.02 21.40 0.66
CA ARG A 193 16.85 22.08 1.25
C ARG A 193 15.76 22.30 0.20
N SER A 194 16.12 22.75 -0.99
CA SER A 194 15.18 22.97 -2.10
C SER A 194 14.46 21.68 -2.47
N TYR A 195 15.18 20.57 -2.63
CA TYR A 195 14.62 19.25 -2.91
C TYR A 195 13.55 18.86 -1.88
N TYR A 196 13.86 18.87 -0.58
CA TYR A 196 12.90 18.47 0.45
C TYR A 196 11.70 19.40 0.53
N VAL A 197 11.89 20.72 0.37
CA VAL A 197 10.79 21.68 0.39
C VAL A 197 9.84 21.43 -0.78
N VAL A 198 10.37 21.28 -2.00
CA VAL A 198 9.57 21.01 -3.20
C VAL A 198 8.87 19.66 -3.08
N LYS A 199 9.60 18.59 -2.73
CA LYS A 199 9.04 17.24 -2.63
C LYS A 199 7.94 17.14 -1.57
N ARG A 200 8.17 17.77 -0.41
CA ARG A 200 7.18 17.84 0.66
C ARG A 200 5.93 18.57 0.20
N GLN A 201 6.07 19.71 -0.49
CA GLN A 201 4.95 20.47 -1.00
C GLN A 201 4.13 19.65 -2.02
N GLU A 202 4.79 18.99 -2.97
CA GLU A 202 4.12 18.09 -3.93
C GLU A 202 3.30 16.99 -3.25
N LEU A 203 3.90 16.32 -2.27
CA LEU A 203 3.22 15.28 -1.50
C LEU A 203 2.08 15.86 -0.64
N PHE A 204 2.27 17.05 -0.08
CA PHE A 204 1.23 17.68 0.72
C PHE A 204 0.05 18.12 -0.14
N ASP A 205 0.29 18.68 -1.33
CA ASP A 205 -0.74 19.02 -2.30
C ASP A 205 -1.50 17.77 -2.75
N MET A 206 -0.78 16.67 -2.99
CA MET A 206 -1.37 15.36 -3.26
C MET A 206 -2.27 14.88 -2.12
N TYR A 207 -1.80 14.97 -0.87
CA TYR A 207 -2.57 14.62 0.30
C TYR A 207 -3.84 15.49 0.43
N GLN A 208 -3.73 16.81 0.24
CA GLN A 208 -4.89 17.71 0.30
C GLN A 208 -5.92 17.41 -0.78
N GLN A 209 -5.47 17.10 -2.01
CA GLN A 209 -6.36 16.68 -3.09
C GLN A 209 -7.13 15.40 -2.73
N LEU A 210 -6.47 14.41 -2.13
CA LEU A 210 -7.11 13.17 -1.69
C LEU A 210 -8.09 13.38 -0.53
N ILE A 211 -7.78 14.27 0.40
CA ILE A 211 -8.69 14.65 1.48
C ILE A 211 -9.92 15.37 0.91
N GLN A 212 -9.73 16.31 0.00
CA GLN A 212 -10.83 16.98 -0.69
C GLN A 212 -11.68 15.98 -1.47
N PHE A 213 -11.04 15.03 -2.15
CA PHE A 213 -11.68 13.91 -2.85
C PHE A 213 -12.57 13.10 -1.94
N LYS A 214 -12.01 12.62 -0.83
CA LYS A 214 -12.74 11.93 0.23
C LYS A 214 -13.94 12.76 0.71
N ASN A 215 -13.77 14.04 1.00
CA ASN A 215 -14.83 14.87 1.55
C ASN A 215 -15.96 15.10 0.55
N ASN A 216 -15.64 15.29 -0.73
CA ASN A 216 -16.63 15.43 -1.79
C ASN A 216 -17.45 14.15 -1.97
N LEU A 217 -16.80 12.98 -1.90
CA LEU A 217 -17.49 11.69 -1.93
C LEU A 217 -18.44 11.51 -0.74
N VAL A 218 -18.00 11.86 0.47
CA VAL A 218 -18.88 11.87 1.65
C VAL A 218 -20.09 12.80 1.43
N GLY A 219 -19.87 13.96 0.81
CA GLY A 219 -20.93 14.92 0.48
C GLY A 219 -21.93 14.42 -0.56
N ILE A 220 -21.49 13.58 -1.52
CA ILE A 220 -22.37 12.95 -2.51
C ILE A 220 -23.24 11.87 -1.86
N VAL A 221 -22.68 11.10 -0.93
CA VAL A 221 -23.38 9.97 -0.31
C VAL A 221 -24.26 10.37 0.84
N LYS A 222 -23.86 11.32 1.69
CA LYS A 222 -24.61 11.67 2.91
C LYS A 222 -26.09 12.09 2.68
N PRO A 223 -26.45 12.90 1.65
CA PRO A 223 -27.84 13.33 1.44
C PRO A 223 -28.77 12.21 0.97
N ASN A 224 -28.22 11.20 0.30
CA ASN A 224 -29.01 10.12 -0.31
C ASN A 224 -29.26 8.94 0.66
N PHE A 225 -28.63 8.97 1.84
CA PHE A 225 -28.65 7.88 2.82
C PHE A 225 -29.24 8.41 4.14
N ILE A 226 -30.56 8.55 4.19
CA ILE A 226 -31.24 9.03 5.40
C ILE A 226 -31.15 8.00 6.55
N ASN A 227 -30.88 6.71 6.28
CA ASN A 227 -30.90 5.66 7.31
C ASN A 227 -29.84 4.55 7.24
N SER A 228 -29.04 4.42 6.17
CA SER A 228 -27.97 3.40 6.11
C SER A 228 -26.60 4.04 6.28
N ILE A 229 -25.97 3.77 7.41
CA ILE A 229 -24.58 4.14 7.65
C ILE A 229 -23.71 3.13 6.90
N SER A 230 -23.43 3.39 5.63
CA SER A 230 -22.55 2.51 4.84
C SER A 230 -21.19 2.37 5.53
N PHE A 231 -20.48 1.26 5.31
CA PHE A 231 -19.16 1.08 5.89
C PHE A 231 -18.22 2.19 5.50
N ALA A 232 -18.28 2.62 4.26
CA ALA A 232 -17.58 3.80 3.81
C ALA A 232 -17.86 5.06 4.63
N HIS A 233 -19.11 5.33 4.99
CA HIS A 233 -19.43 6.47 5.86
C HIS A 233 -18.74 6.35 7.22
N ASN A 234 -18.81 5.16 7.84
CA ASN A 234 -18.12 4.86 9.09
C ASN A 234 -16.58 4.92 8.93
N PHE A 235 -16.08 4.50 7.78
CA PHE A 235 -14.66 4.37 7.54
C PHE A 235 -13.99 5.72 7.23
N LEU A 236 -14.67 6.55 6.45
CA LEU A 236 -14.24 7.90 6.14
C LEU A 236 -14.41 8.85 7.33
N SER A 237 -15.39 8.63 8.20
CA SER A 237 -15.50 9.36 9.47
C SER A 237 -14.40 8.98 10.49
N ILE A 238 -13.82 7.78 10.38
CA ILE A 238 -12.77 7.32 11.31
C ILE A 238 -11.38 7.88 10.97
N ALA A 239 -11.04 8.13 9.71
CA ALA A 239 -9.69 8.60 9.40
C ALA A 239 -9.52 10.05 9.92
N PRO A 240 -8.76 10.28 11.01
CA PRO A 240 -8.57 11.62 11.52
C PRO A 240 -7.89 12.42 10.41
N ILE A 241 -8.40 13.62 10.14
CA ILE A 241 -7.64 14.59 9.36
C ILE A 241 -6.42 14.91 10.22
N MET A 242 -5.32 14.19 9.97
CA MET A 242 -4.04 14.51 10.56
C MET A 242 -3.71 15.93 10.10
N GLN A 243 -3.83 16.89 11.03
CA GLN A 243 -3.26 18.21 10.81
C GLN A 243 -1.75 18.00 10.77
N TYR A 244 -1.20 17.94 9.56
CA TYR A 244 0.24 17.97 9.37
C TYR A 244 0.73 19.34 9.83
N GLN A 245 1.23 19.38 11.07
CA GLN A 245 2.03 20.51 11.50
C GLN A 245 3.26 20.54 10.60
N GLN A 246 3.44 21.65 9.89
CA GLN A 246 4.68 21.90 9.16
C GLN A 246 5.83 21.72 10.14
N LEU A 247 6.73 20.78 9.82
CA LEU A 247 8.00 20.69 10.51
C LEU A 247 8.66 22.05 10.39
N ARG A 248 8.91 22.69 11.54
CA ARG A 248 9.57 23.99 11.58
C ARG A 248 11.00 23.77 11.13
N LEU A 249 11.23 23.96 9.83
CA LEU A 249 12.58 23.90 9.28
C LEU A 249 13.41 25.02 9.94
N PRO A 250 14.65 24.72 10.38
CA PRO A 250 15.55 25.77 10.82
C PRO A 250 15.76 26.81 9.71
N SER A 251 16.16 28.02 10.08
CA SER A 251 16.56 29.01 9.07
C SER A 251 17.73 28.48 8.25
N ILE A 252 17.86 28.91 7.00
CA ILE A 252 18.96 28.49 6.13
C ILE A 252 20.33 28.85 6.76
N ASP A 253 20.41 30.01 7.42
CA ASP A 253 21.60 30.46 8.15
C ASP A 253 21.94 29.56 9.34
N TYR A 254 20.95 28.94 9.98
CA TYR A 254 21.19 27.97 11.04
C TYR A 254 21.64 26.63 10.46
N GLU A 255 21.08 26.18 9.33
CA GLU A 255 21.50 24.95 8.64
C GLU A 255 22.95 25.01 8.17
N TYR A 256 23.42 26.18 7.72
CA TYR A 256 24.85 26.37 7.39
C TYR A 256 25.77 26.20 8.60
N LYS A 257 25.28 26.51 9.81
CA LYS A 257 26.05 26.42 11.07
C LYS A 257 26.01 25.02 11.72
N LEU A 258 25.20 24.10 11.19
CA LEU A 258 25.13 22.74 11.72
C LEU A 258 26.41 21.96 11.43
N SER A 259 26.85 21.15 12.41
CA SER A 259 27.91 20.18 12.19
C SER A 259 27.47 19.09 11.19
N ALA A 260 28.41 18.37 10.58
CA ALA A 260 28.10 17.27 9.66
C ALA A 260 27.13 16.23 10.28
N ALA A 261 27.36 15.84 11.54
CA ALA A 261 26.48 14.94 12.27
C ALA A 261 25.07 15.51 12.47
N GLN A 262 24.95 16.82 12.76
CA GLN A 262 23.65 17.47 12.88
C GLN A 262 22.92 17.60 11.53
N LYS A 263 23.66 17.83 10.43
CA LYS A 263 23.09 17.83 9.08
C LYS A 263 22.54 16.44 8.70
N ILE A 264 23.30 15.37 8.96
CA ILE A 264 22.83 13.98 8.75
C ILE A 264 21.55 13.72 9.56
N GLN A 265 21.52 14.15 10.82
CA GLN A 265 20.33 13.99 11.66
C GLN A 265 19.13 14.78 11.13
N LEU A 266 19.34 16.00 10.63
CA LEU A 266 18.28 16.79 10.00
C LEU A 266 17.74 16.11 8.72
N LEU A 267 18.61 15.52 7.90
CA LEU A 267 18.19 14.74 6.73
C LEU A 267 17.33 13.54 7.13
N LYS A 268 17.72 12.81 8.18
CA LYS A 268 16.92 11.69 8.70
C LYS A 268 15.52 12.13 9.13
N VAL A 269 15.40 13.26 9.83
CA VAL A 269 14.09 13.81 10.24
C VAL A 269 13.23 14.20 9.03
N ARG A 270 13.86 14.76 7.98
CA ARG A 270 13.15 15.11 6.73
C ARG A 270 12.70 13.85 5.97
N ASP A 271 13.54 12.83 5.88
CA ASP A 271 13.20 11.53 5.29
C ASP A 271 11.97 10.94 5.99
N GLU A 272 11.98 10.90 7.33
CA GLU A 272 10.87 10.37 8.12
C GLU A 272 9.57 11.17 7.92
N GLU A 273 9.64 12.49 7.73
CA GLU A 273 8.47 13.29 7.38
C GLU A 273 7.91 12.93 6.00
N LEU A 274 8.78 12.83 4.98
CA LEU A 274 8.36 12.47 3.63
C LEU A 274 7.79 11.05 3.59
N GLU A 275 8.43 10.09 4.25
CA GLU A 275 7.94 8.70 4.36
C GLU A 275 6.58 8.65 5.05
N LYS A 276 6.40 9.41 6.14
CA LYS A 276 5.09 9.50 6.80
C LYS A 276 4.03 10.08 5.87
N LEU A 277 4.35 11.13 5.10
CA LEU A 277 3.40 11.75 4.18
C LEU A 277 3.05 10.83 3.00
N GLN A 278 4.03 10.16 2.41
CA GLN A 278 3.82 9.13 1.40
C GLN A 278 2.94 7.99 1.93
N LYS A 279 3.20 7.56 3.16
CA LYS A 279 2.40 6.53 3.81
C LYS A 279 0.94 6.96 3.98
N ASP A 280 0.68 8.16 4.49
CA ASP A 280 -0.69 8.61 4.72
C ASP A 280 -1.43 8.83 3.38
N ILE A 281 -0.74 9.30 2.34
CA ILE A 281 -1.24 9.35 0.96
C ILE A 281 -1.62 7.96 0.46
N PHE A 282 -0.78 6.97 0.69
CA PHE A 282 -1.03 5.59 0.29
C PHE A 282 -2.25 5.01 1.02
N GLU A 283 -2.34 5.20 2.33
CA GLU A 283 -3.51 4.77 3.11
C GLU A 283 -4.80 5.44 2.60
N LEU A 284 -4.77 6.75 2.31
CA LEU A 284 -5.92 7.46 1.75
C LEU A 284 -6.35 6.92 0.39
N HIS A 285 -5.40 6.63 -0.50
CA HIS A 285 -5.74 6.04 -1.78
C HIS A 285 -6.32 4.64 -1.65
N LEU A 286 -5.77 3.79 -0.76
CA LEU A 286 -6.37 2.48 -0.47
C LEU A 286 -7.82 2.63 -0.01
N TYR A 287 -8.08 3.61 0.87
CA TYR A 287 -9.43 3.88 1.35
C TYR A 287 -10.39 4.30 0.23
N VAL A 288 -9.93 5.17 -0.65
CA VAL A 288 -10.68 5.57 -1.84
C VAL A 288 -10.98 4.37 -2.74
N ALA A 289 -9.98 3.53 -3.01
CA ALA A 289 -10.14 2.37 -3.88
C ALA A 289 -11.12 1.33 -3.31
N PHE A 290 -11.03 1.02 -2.01
CA PHE A 290 -12.00 0.15 -1.34
C PHE A 290 -13.42 0.70 -1.44
N TYR A 291 -13.58 2.02 -1.29
CA TYR A 291 -14.88 2.65 -1.37
C TYR A 291 -15.52 2.52 -2.74
N ILE A 292 -14.74 2.71 -3.79
CA ILE A 292 -15.21 2.60 -5.17
C ILE A 292 -15.68 1.18 -5.45
N ASN A 293 -14.89 0.20 -5.01
CA ASN A 293 -15.26 -1.21 -5.13
C ASN A 293 -16.60 -1.51 -4.44
N GLU A 294 -16.79 -1.00 -3.22
CA GLU A 294 -18.03 -1.16 -2.48
C GLU A 294 -19.23 -0.55 -3.21
N ILE A 295 -19.09 0.67 -3.76
CA ILE A 295 -20.16 1.31 -4.54
C ILE A 295 -20.54 0.46 -5.76
N VAL A 296 -19.54 -0.03 -6.51
CA VAL A 296 -19.77 -0.85 -7.71
C VAL A 296 -20.43 -2.18 -7.34
N GLU A 297 -19.94 -2.86 -6.31
CA GLU A 297 -20.49 -4.12 -5.83
C GLU A 297 -21.95 -3.94 -5.37
N HIS A 298 -22.27 -2.88 -4.64
CA HIS A 298 -23.64 -2.57 -4.24
C HIS A 298 -24.56 -2.30 -5.44
N ARG A 299 -24.05 -1.62 -6.47
CA ARG A 299 -24.79 -1.39 -7.71
C ARG A 299 -25.06 -2.71 -8.43
N ASP A 300 -24.09 -3.61 -8.50
CA ASP A 300 -24.25 -4.89 -9.19
C ASP A 300 -25.18 -5.84 -8.42
N ILE A 301 -25.14 -5.84 -7.09
CA ILE A 301 -26.12 -6.54 -6.25
C ILE A 301 -27.54 -6.00 -6.53
N ALA A 302 -27.72 -4.67 -6.55
CA ALA A 302 -29.01 -4.05 -6.85
C ALA A 302 -29.48 -4.39 -8.28
N HIS A 303 -28.56 -4.44 -9.25
CA HIS A 303 -28.87 -4.81 -10.63
C HIS A 303 -29.31 -6.27 -10.74
N LYS A 304 -28.60 -7.18 -10.08
CA LYS A 304 -28.96 -8.61 -10.03
C LYS A 304 -30.32 -8.82 -9.39
N ALA A 305 -30.62 -8.12 -8.28
CA ALA A 305 -31.94 -8.17 -7.66
C ALA A 305 -33.03 -7.68 -8.62
N TYR A 306 -32.78 -6.58 -9.33
CA TYR A 306 -33.71 -6.06 -10.34
C TYR A 306 -33.98 -7.07 -11.46
N GLN A 307 -32.94 -7.70 -12.00
CA GLN A 307 -33.08 -8.74 -13.03
C GLN A 307 -33.91 -9.93 -12.55
N GLN A 308 -33.64 -10.42 -11.34
CA GLN A 308 -34.39 -11.54 -10.75
C GLN A 308 -35.89 -11.24 -10.60
N PHE A 309 -36.25 -9.99 -10.30
CA PHE A 309 -37.65 -9.57 -10.23
C PHE A 309 -38.28 -9.31 -11.59
N GLY A 310 -37.50 -8.94 -12.61
CA GLY A 310 -38.01 -8.75 -13.98
C GLY A 310 -38.66 -10.01 -14.56
N ASP A 311 -38.06 -11.17 -14.30
CA ASP A 311 -38.59 -12.47 -14.76
C ASP A 311 -39.91 -12.81 -14.06
N GLN A 312 -39.96 -12.64 -12.73
CA GLN A 312 -41.18 -12.85 -11.94
C GLN A 312 -42.29 -11.89 -12.37
N PHE A 313 -41.94 -10.62 -12.58
CA PHE A 313 -42.87 -9.58 -12.99
C PHE A 313 -43.56 -9.93 -14.32
N SER A 314 -42.80 -10.45 -15.28
CA SER A 314 -43.33 -10.86 -16.59
C SER A 314 -44.38 -11.98 -16.45
N GLN A 315 -44.12 -12.97 -15.59
CA GLN A 315 -45.07 -14.06 -15.32
C GLN A 315 -46.35 -13.55 -14.64
N PHE A 316 -46.24 -12.63 -13.68
CA PHE A 316 -47.41 -12.06 -13.02
C PHE A 316 -48.22 -11.13 -13.94
N ALA A 317 -47.56 -10.38 -14.82
CA ALA A 317 -48.24 -9.59 -15.84
C ALA A 317 -49.06 -10.49 -16.78
N GLU A 318 -48.53 -11.64 -17.17
CA GLU A 318 -49.27 -12.64 -17.95
C GLU A 318 -50.47 -13.18 -17.18
N GLN A 319 -50.29 -13.57 -15.90
CA GLN A 319 -51.41 -14.01 -15.05
C GLN A 319 -52.47 -12.93 -14.87
N TRP A 320 -52.06 -11.68 -14.70
CA TRP A 320 -52.97 -10.54 -14.62
C TRP A 320 -53.80 -10.44 -15.91
N ASN A 321 -53.14 -10.46 -17.08
CA ASN A 321 -53.80 -10.36 -18.37
C ASN A 321 -54.81 -11.49 -18.61
N ILE A 322 -54.46 -12.73 -18.25
CA ILE A 322 -55.34 -13.91 -18.34
C ILE A 322 -56.59 -13.75 -17.47
N ASN A 323 -56.46 -13.14 -16.29
CA ASN A 323 -57.54 -13.05 -15.30
C ASN A 323 -58.24 -11.69 -15.29
N THR A 324 -58.04 -10.83 -16.30
CA THR A 324 -58.56 -9.45 -16.36
C THR A 324 -60.07 -9.35 -16.14
N SER A 325 -60.86 -10.31 -16.62
CA SER A 325 -62.33 -10.29 -16.48
C SER A 325 -62.85 -10.84 -15.16
N ASN A 326 -62.06 -11.62 -14.42
CA ASN A 326 -62.47 -12.27 -13.17
C ASN A 326 -61.27 -12.56 -12.26
N MET A 327 -60.62 -11.51 -11.76
CA MET A 327 -59.36 -11.68 -11.03
C MET A 327 -59.57 -12.19 -9.60
N PRO A 328 -58.94 -13.31 -9.23
CA PRO A 328 -58.93 -13.77 -7.84
C PRO A 328 -58.23 -12.77 -6.92
N TYR A 329 -58.73 -12.63 -5.68
CA TYR A 329 -58.16 -11.74 -4.66
C TYR A 329 -56.66 -11.97 -4.44
N ASN A 330 -56.24 -13.24 -4.29
CA ASN A 330 -54.83 -13.59 -4.07
C ASN A 330 -53.95 -13.18 -5.24
N ILE A 331 -54.37 -13.40 -6.49
CA ILE A 331 -53.61 -12.98 -7.68
C ILE A 331 -53.49 -11.46 -7.73
N ALA A 332 -54.57 -10.73 -7.43
CA ALA A 332 -54.55 -9.26 -7.44
C ALA A 332 -53.63 -8.69 -6.34
N VAL A 333 -53.67 -9.26 -5.13
CA VAL A 333 -52.81 -8.85 -4.00
C VAL A 333 -51.35 -9.25 -4.24
N ASP A 334 -51.08 -10.43 -4.76
CA ASP A 334 -49.71 -10.89 -5.08
C ASP A 334 -49.10 -10.00 -6.17
N THR A 335 -49.88 -9.66 -7.20
CA THR A 335 -49.45 -8.73 -8.25
C THR A 335 -49.14 -7.35 -7.67
N TYR A 336 -50.02 -6.82 -6.82
CA TYR A 336 -49.80 -5.54 -6.12
C TYR A 336 -48.52 -5.56 -5.27
N SER A 337 -48.30 -6.66 -4.54
CA SER A 337 -47.14 -6.88 -3.69
C SER A 337 -45.84 -6.91 -4.49
N LEU A 338 -45.85 -7.64 -5.61
CA LEU A 338 -44.69 -7.74 -6.51
C LEU A 338 -44.37 -6.39 -7.15
N HIS A 339 -45.38 -5.64 -7.58
CA HIS A 339 -45.21 -4.28 -8.08
C HIS A 339 -44.54 -3.35 -7.05
N PHE A 340 -44.90 -3.49 -5.78
CA PHE A 340 -44.33 -2.70 -4.68
C PHE A 340 -42.85 -3.05 -4.46
N VAL A 341 -42.51 -4.34 -4.46
CA VAL A 341 -41.12 -4.84 -4.33
C VAL A 341 -40.27 -4.45 -5.53
N TRP A 342 -40.81 -4.58 -6.74
CA TRP A 342 -40.11 -4.24 -7.97
C TRP A 342 -39.78 -2.74 -8.00
N GLN A 343 -40.71 -1.87 -7.58
CA GLN A 343 -40.47 -0.44 -7.46
C GLN A 343 -39.34 -0.12 -6.48
N ASP A 344 -39.33 -0.79 -5.32
CA ASP A 344 -38.27 -0.62 -4.33
C ASP A 344 -36.90 -0.99 -4.90
N THR A 345 -36.84 -2.13 -5.59
CA THR A 345 -35.60 -2.63 -6.20
C THR A 345 -35.12 -1.70 -7.32
N LEU A 346 -36.04 -1.18 -8.13
CA LEU A 346 -35.74 -0.19 -9.17
C LEU A 346 -35.19 1.11 -8.58
N ASN A 347 -35.83 1.63 -7.54
CA ASN A 347 -35.37 2.83 -6.83
C ASN A 347 -33.98 2.61 -6.24
N ASN A 348 -33.72 1.45 -5.64
CA ASN A 348 -32.41 1.10 -5.11
C ASN A 348 -31.35 1.06 -6.23
N LEU A 349 -31.62 0.38 -7.35
CA LEU A 349 -30.72 0.33 -8.50
C LEU A 349 -30.44 1.73 -9.06
N GLU A 350 -31.45 2.58 -9.19
CA GLU A 350 -31.27 3.96 -9.66
C GLU A 350 -30.36 4.75 -8.73
N ILE A 351 -30.59 4.69 -7.41
CA ILE A 351 -29.75 5.35 -6.40
C ILE A 351 -28.31 4.86 -6.50
N LYS A 352 -28.08 3.55 -6.55
CA LYS A 352 -26.72 2.97 -6.67
C LYS A 352 -26.04 3.33 -7.98
N THR A 353 -26.81 3.44 -9.05
CA THR A 353 -26.25 3.87 -10.34
C THR A 353 -25.92 5.36 -10.31
N GLN A 354 -26.74 6.20 -9.69
CA GLN A 354 -26.44 7.63 -9.49
C GLN A 354 -25.20 7.84 -8.61
N GLU A 355 -24.97 7.00 -7.59
CA GLU A 355 -23.74 7.01 -6.80
C GLU A 355 -22.50 6.78 -7.69
N VAL A 356 -22.54 5.74 -8.52
CA VAL A 356 -21.50 5.46 -9.51
C VAL A 356 -21.35 6.63 -10.49
N GLU A 357 -22.43 7.24 -10.98
CA GLU A 357 -22.36 8.41 -11.87
C GLU A 357 -21.71 9.61 -11.22
N CYS A 358 -22.12 9.95 -10.01
CA CYS A 358 -21.57 11.09 -9.28
C CYS A 358 -20.08 10.86 -9.03
N PHE A 359 -19.70 9.64 -8.67
CA PHE A 359 -18.31 9.23 -8.58
C PHE A 359 -17.57 9.42 -9.91
N LEU A 360 -18.12 8.91 -11.02
CA LEU A 360 -17.54 9.02 -12.36
C LEU A 360 -17.38 10.47 -12.83
N LYS A 361 -18.40 11.31 -12.62
CA LYS A 361 -18.38 12.74 -12.97
C LYS A 361 -17.33 13.47 -12.14
N TYR A 362 -17.24 13.16 -10.86
CA TYR A 362 -16.23 13.73 -9.99
C TYR A 362 -14.82 13.28 -10.37
N TYR A 363 -14.66 12.02 -10.74
CA TYR A 363 -13.39 11.51 -11.24
C TYR A 363 -12.98 12.17 -12.57
N LYS A 364 -13.92 12.31 -13.52
CA LYS A 364 -13.69 13.02 -14.79
C LYS A 364 -13.33 14.48 -14.60
N SER A 365 -13.91 15.17 -13.60
CA SER A 365 -13.50 16.55 -13.31
C SER A 365 -12.06 16.65 -12.79
N LEU A 366 -11.51 15.54 -12.32
CA LEU A 366 -10.12 15.40 -11.89
C LEU A 366 -9.23 14.75 -12.95
N GLU A 367 -9.73 14.41 -14.13
CA GLU A 367 -8.95 13.77 -15.19
C GLU A 367 -7.82 14.69 -15.71
N ASN A 368 -7.97 16.01 -15.52
CA ASN A 368 -6.91 17.00 -15.72
C ASN A 368 -5.89 17.07 -14.57
N SER A 369 -6.15 16.42 -13.43
CA SER A 369 -5.16 16.22 -12.39
C SER A 369 -4.13 15.20 -12.88
N ILE A 370 -2.92 15.71 -13.15
CA ILE A 370 -1.73 14.90 -13.48
C ILE A 370 -1.54 13.75 -12.49
N LEU A 371 -1.97 13.94 -11.24
CA LEU A 371 -1.93 12.91 -10.23
C LEU A 371 -2.82 11.74 -10.60
N ILE A 372 -4.12 11.99 -10.80
CA ILE A 372 -5.13 10.95 -10.92
C ILE A 372 -5.00 10.15 -12.23
N SER A 373 -4.71 10.84 -13.33
CA SER A 373 -4.42 10.20 -14.62
C SER A 373 -3.17 9.31 -14.59
N LYS A 374 -2.22 9.57 -13.68
CA LYS A 374 -1.02 8.76 -13.50
C LYS A 374 -1.19 7.69 -12.42
N THR A 375 -1.89 7.99 -11.33
CA THR A 375 -1.99 7.16 -10.12
C THR A 375 -3.11 6.15 -10.15
N THR A 376 -3.95 6.16 -11.19
CA THR A 376 -5.11 5.28 -11.28
C THR A 376 -5.39 4.88 -12.74
N ASN A 377 -5.92 3.68 -12.92
CA ASN A 377 -6.36 3.09 -14.18
C ASN A 377 -7.88 3.26 -14.31
N PHE A 378 -8.47 4.11 -13.48
CA PHE A 378 -9.91 4.36 -13.46
C PHE A 378 -10.38 4.83 -14.84
N SER A 379 -9.62 5.65 -15.57
CA SER A 379 -9.96 6.01 -16.96
C SER A 379 -10.08 4.80 -17.90
N ASN A 380 -9.25 3.77 -17.70
CA ASN A 380 -9.26 2.53 -18.48
C ASN A 380 -10.32 1.53 -18.01
N ILE A 381 -10.62 1.45 -16.71
CA ILE A 381 -11.66 0.59 -16.14
C ILE A 381 -13.06 1.16 -16.41
N PHE A 382 -13.20 2.48 -16.30
CA PHE A 382 -14.45 3.19 -16.55
C PHE A 382 -14.67 3.52 -18.03
N ASN A 383 -13.89 2.90 -18.93
CA ASN A 383 -14.18 2.82 -20.36
C ASN A 383 -15.54 2.09 -20.58
N PRO A 384 -16.15 2.10 -21.78
CA PRO A 384 -17.62 2.13 -21.97
C PRO A 384 -18.45 0.97 -21.43
N GLN A 385 -17.87 -0.10 -20.90
CA GLN A 385 -18.59 -1.17 -20.21
C GLN A 385 -19.18 -0.72 -18.86
N LEU A 386 -18.51 0.21 -18.17
CA LEU A 386 -18.98 0.84 -16.92
C LEU A 386 -19.61 2.21 -17.17
N CYS A 387 -19.47 2.78 -18.38
CA CYS A 387 -20.45 3.76 -18.86
C CYS A 387 -21.78 3.03 -18.84
N ILE A 388 -22.46 3.18 -17.71
CA ILE A 388 -23.87 2.90 -17.46
C ILE A 388 -24.52 2.80 -18.79
N ASN A 389 -24.83 1.56 -19.17
CA ASN A 389 -25.46 1.27 -20.43
C ASN A 389 -26.63 2.26 -20.48
N LYS A 390 -26.54 3.32 -21.29
CA LYS A 390 -27.54 4.40 -21.26
C LYS A 390 -28.92 3.79 -21.50
N ASP A 391 -28.93 2.65 -22.17
CA ASP A 391 -30.02 1.74 -22.40
C ASP A 391 -30.62 1.19 -21.11
N ILE A 392 -29.83 0.80 -20.09
CA ILE A 392 -30.34 0.43 -18.76
C ILE A 392 -31.03 1.64 -18.12
N PHE A 393 -30.43 2.84 -18.16
CA PHE A 393 -31.03 4.01 -17.52
C PHE A 393 -32.31 4.49 -18.23
N THR A 394 -32.30 4.45 -19.56
CA THR A 394 -33.47 4.71 -20.40
C THR A 394 -34.55 3.66 -20.14
N SER A 395 -34.17 2.37 -20.10
CA SER A 395 -35.07 1.26 -19.75
C SER A 395 -35.66 1.41 -18.34
N ILE A 396 -34.87 1.85 -17.35
CA ILE A 396 -35.35 2.13 -15.98
C ILE A 396 -36.40 3.26 -16.01
N LYS A 397 -36.15 4.33 -16.75
CA LYS A 397 -37.10 5.46 -16.88
C LYS A 397 -38.39 5.03 -17.57
N ASP A 398 -38.28 4.33 -18.69
CA ASP A 398 -39.43 3.84 -19.45
C ASP A 398 -40.25 2.84 -18.61
N SER A 399 -39.56 1.94 -17.91
CA SER A 399 -40.18 0.98 -17.00
C SER A 399 -40.90 1.68 -15.84
N ARG A 400 -40.39 2.81 -15.34
CA ARG A 400 -41.05 3.60 -14.29
C ARG A 400 -42.36 4.24 -14.78
N CYS A 401 -42.38 4.78 -16.00
CA CYS A 401 -43.61 5.33 -16.58
C CYS A 401 -44.69 4.26 -16.75
N ASN A 402 -44.31 3.10 -17.30
CA ASN A 402 -45.23 1.95 -17.44
C ASN A 402 -45.69 1.44 -16.07
N TRP A 403 -44.79 1.41 -15.09
CA TRP A 403 -45.12 0.98 -13.74
C TRP A 403 -46.15 1.89 -13.06
N GLN A 404 -46.00 3.22 -13.14
CA GLN A 404 -46.95 4.15 -12.51
C GLN A 404 -48.37 3.93 -13.03
N PHE A 405 -48.50 3.74 -14.34
CA PHE A 405 -49.78 3.45 -14.98
C PHE A 405 -50.36 2.09 -14.53
N ASN A 406 -49.54 1.04 -14.52
CA ASN A 406 -49.98 -0.29 -14.10
C ASN A 406 -50.38 -0.31 -12.61
N MET A 407 -49.61 0.37 -11.76
CA MET A 407 -49.89 0.43 -10.33
C MET A 407 -51.20 1.17 -10.04
N MET A 408 -51.45 2.30 -10.71
CA MET A 408 -52.74 2.99 -10.63
C MET A 408 -53.90 2.08 -11.05
N THR A 409 -53.72 1.29 -12.12
CA THR A 409 -54.71 0.34 -12.60
C THR A 409 -55.00 -0.76 -11.58
N ILE A 410 -53.97 -1.33 -10.96
CA ILE A 410 -54.10 -2.37 -9.93
C ILE A 410 -54.78 -1.80 -8.67
N GLU A 411 -54.36 -0.62 -8.22
CA GLU A 411 -54.96 0.04 -7.07
C GLU A 411 -56.43 0.37 -7.30
N ASP A 412 -56.78 0.88 -8.48
CA ASP A 412 -58.17 1.14 -8.83
C ASP A 412 -59.01 -0.14 -8.83
N TYR A 413 -58.47 -1.24 -9.37
CA TYR A 413 -59.12 -2.54 -9.32
C TYR A 413 -59.32 -3.03 -7.87
N LEU A 414 -58.29 -2.96 -7.03
CA LEU A 414 -58.37 -3.34 -5.63
C LEU A 414 -59.36 -2.45 -4.85
N ARG A 415 -59.41 -1.15 -5.12
CA ARG A 415 -60.39 -0.23 -4.52
C ARG A 415 -61.82 -0.58 -4.92
N ARG A 416 -62.08 -0.80 -6.21
CA ARG A 416 -63.42 -1.16 -6.72
C ARG A 416 -63.98 -2.43 -6.09
N ASN A 417 -63.10 -3.35 -5.68
CA ASN A 417 -63.48 -4.59 -5.00
C ASN A 417 -63.41 -4.52 -3.46
N ASN A 418 -63.13 -3.34 -2.87
CA ASN A 418 -62.91 -3.16 -1.42
C ASN A 418 -61.78 -4.03 -0.84
N TRP A 419 -60.74 -4.31 -1.64
CA TRP A 419 -59.59 -5.13 -1.25
C TRP A 419 -58.36 -4.32 -0.85
N LEU A 420 -58.28 -3.05 -1.25
CA LEU A 420 -57.18 -2.16 -0.85
C LEU A 420 -57.43 -1.60 0.56
N SER A 421 -56.78 -2.17 1.57
CA SER A 421 -56.81 -1.68 2.94
C SER A 421 -55.50 -0.98 3.33
N GLN A 422 -55.57 -0.04 4.28
CA GLN A 422 -54.37 0.58 4.85
C GLN A 422 -53.46 -0.47 5.53
N GLU A 423 -54.05 -1.53 6.07
CA GLU A 423 -53.34 -2.66 6.64
C GLU A 423 -52.49 -3.40 5.60
N LEU A 424 -53.04 -3.67 4.42
CA LEU A 424 -52.28 -4.29 3.32
C LEU A 424 -51.06 -3.44 2.94
N ILE A 425 -51.26 -2.13 2.75
CA ILE A 425 -50.17 -1.19 2.42
C ILE A 425 -49.09 -1.19 3.52
N ASN A 426 -49.51 -1.16 4.79
CA ASN A 426 -48.58 -1.17 5.92
C ASN A 426 -47.82 -2.51 6.01
N ASN A 427 -48.48 -3.64 5.78
CA ASN A 427 -47.85 -4.96 5.76
C ASN A 427 -46.79 -5.06 4.64
N LEU A 428 -47.08 -4.54 3.45
CA LEU A 428 -46.12 -4.51 2.34
C LEU A 428 -44.93 -3.61 2.63
N LYS A 429 -45.15 -2.42 3.20
CA LYS A 429 -44.06 -1.55 3.66
C LYS A 429 -43.18 -2.24 4.70
N ASN A 430 -43.77 -2.96 5.64
CA ASN A 430 -43.04 -3.71 6.66
C ASN A 430 -42.22 -4.86 6.03
N GLN A 431 -42.79 -5.59 5.08
CA GLN A 431 -42.05 -6.65 4.36
C GLN A 431 -40.86 -6.09 3.57
N ILE A 432 -41.03 -4.96 2.88
CA ILE A 432 -39.93 -4.27 2.20
C ILE A 432 -38.87 -3.86 3.21
N GLN A 433 -39.26 -3.26 4.33
CA GLN A 433 -38.31 -2.85 5.36
C GLN A 433 -37.53 -4.06 5.93
N GLN A 434 -38.20 -5.19 6.18
CA GLN A 434 -37.54 -6.42 6.62
C GLN A 434 -36.55 -6.96 5.57
N ARG A 435 -36.89 -6.88 4.28
CA ARG A 435 -35.97 -7.25 3.18
C ARG A 435 -34.76 -6.33 3.12
N ARG A 436 -34.96 -5.02 3.27
CA ARG A 436 -33.87 -4.05 3.36
C ARG A 436 -32.93 -4.39 4.52
N VAL A 437 -33.47 -4.74 5.68
CA VAL A 437 -32.67 -5.21 6.83
C VAL A 437 -31.92 -6.52 6.53
N ALA A 438 -32.48 -7.41 5.71
CA ALA A 438 -31.76 -8.61 5.26
C ALA A 438 -30.61 -8.26 4.32
N TYR A 439 -30.80 -7.35 3.37
CA TYR A 439 -29.71 -6.83 2.54
C TYR A 439 -28.64 -6.10 3.37
N GLU A 440 -29.04 -5.36 4.40
CA GLU A 440 -28.11 -4.74 5.36
C GLU A 440 -27.31 -5.78 6.15
N LYS A 441 -27.81 -7.01 6.31
CA LYS A 441 -27.07 -8.10 6.93
C LYS A 441 -25.97 -8.62 5.99
N ASP A 442 -26.30 -8.83 4.73
CA ASP A 442 -25.30 -9.17 3.71
C ASP A 442 -24.26 -8.05 3.57
N GLU A 443 -24.71 -6.79 3.65
CA GLU A 443 -23.84 -5.62 3.75
C GLU A 443 -22.92 -5.73 4.97
N LYS A 444 -23.46 -5.99 6.18
CA LYS A 444 -22.62 -6.19 7.39
C LYS A 444 -21.56 -7.29 7.23
N ASP A 445 -21.87 -8.36 6.50
CA ASP A 445 -20.91 -9.43 6.22
C ASP A 445 -19.82 -8.98 5.22
N LEU A 446 -20.19 -8.22 4.19
CA LEU A 446 -19.23 -7.55 3.29
C LEU A 446 -18.34 -6.57 4.07
N ILE A 447 -18.91 -5.81 4.99
CA ILE A 447 -18.21 -4.89 5.88
C ILE A 447 -17.23 -5.63 6.78
N ALA A 448 -17.64 -6.75 7.37
CA ALA A 448 -16.77 -7.59 8.19
C ALA A 448 -15.61 -8.15 7.35
N CYS A 449 -15.87 -8.55 6.10
CA CYS A 449 -14.86 -9.00 5.14
C CYS A 449 -13.86 -7.88 4.81
N ALA A 450 -14.33 -6.67 4.50
CA ALA A 450 -13.50 -5.50 4.21
C ALA A 450 -12.61 -5.12 5.42
N LYS A 451 -13.17 -5.11 6.64
CA LYS A 451 -12.42 -4.89 7.88
C LYS A 451 -11.33 -5.95 8.09
N LYS A 452 -11.65 -7.23 7.85
CA LYS A 452 -10.68 -8.33 7.96
C LYS A 452 -9.53 -8.17 6.96
N LYS A 453 -9.83 -7.78 5.71
CA LYS A 453 -8.83 -7.49 4.67
C LYS A 453 -7.96 -6.30 5.04
N LYS A 454 -8.54 -5.20 5.52
CA LYS A 454 -7.78 -4.06 6.04
C LYS A 454 -6.83 -4.49 7.15
N ASN A 455 -7.34 -5.21 8.16
CA ASN A 455 -6.51 -5.68 9.27
C ASN A 455 -5.34 -6.55 8.78
N ALA A 456 -5.55 -7.36 7.72
CA ALA A 456 -4.47 -8.11 7.09
C ALA A 456 -3.41 -7.19 6.46
N VAL A 457 -3.82 -6.15 5.74
CA VAL A 457 -2.91 -5.12 5.18
C VAL A 457 -2.17 -4.37 6.30
N ASP A 458 -2.89 -3.91 7.32
CA ASP A 458 -2.30 -3.23 8.48
C ASP A 458 -1.28 -4.12 9.19
N ASN A 459 -1.57 -5.43 9.33
CA ASN A 459 -0.64 -6.40 9.89
C ASN A 459 0.60 -6.60 9.02
N VAL A 460 0.47 -6.62 7.69
CA VAL A 460 1.62 -6.68 6.77
C VAL A 460 2.49 -5.42 6.94
N ILE A 461 1.87 -4.24 6.97
CA ILE A 461 2.55 -2.95 7.18
C ILE A 461 3.27 -2.95 8.54
N GLN A 462 2.60 -3.38 9.61
CA GLN A 462 3.19 -3.44 10.95
C GLN A 462 4.31 -4.49 11.07
N ASN A 463 4.18 -5.63 10.42
CA ASN A 463 5.21 -6.67 10.41
C ASN A 463 6.45 -6.22 9.63
N ASN A 464 6.25 -5.45 8.55
CA ASN A 464 7.36 -4.81 7.83
C ASN A 464 8.06 -3.76 8.70
N ARG A 465 7.32 -2.99 9.52
CA ARG A 465 7.90 -2.07 10.52
C ARG A 465 8.78 -2.77 11.54
N LYS A 466 8.34 -3.92 12.07
CA LYS A 466 9.10 -4.67 13.10
C LYS A 466 10.40 -5.29 12.56
N LYS A 467 10.51 -5.49 11.24
CA LYS A 467 11.70 -6.06 10.61
C LYS A 467 12.79 -5.02 10.32
N GLN A 468 12.46 -3.73 10.34
CA GLN A 468 13.47 -2.68 10.32
C GLN A 468 13.93 -2.40 11.76
N PRO A 469 15.23 -2.49 12.07
CA PRO A 469 15.75 -2.12 13.38
C PRO A 469 15.46 -0.62 13.60
N ILE A 470 14.53 -0.32 14.51
CA ILE A 470 14.19 1.05 14.91
C ILE A 470 15.42 1.65 15.59
N GLN A 471 16.25 2.36 14.85
CA GLN A 471 17.23 3.26 15.44
C GLN A 471 16.48 4.47 15.97
N GLN A 472 16.33 4.56 17.29
CA GLN A 472 15.70 5.69 17.98
C GLN A 472 16.23 7.01 17.41
N THR A 473 15.32 7.88 16.99
CA THR A 473 15.63 9.20 16.49
C THR A 473 16.02 10.12 17.62
N PRO A 474 17.16 10.82 17.52
CA PRO A 474 17.49 11.94 18.40
C PRO A 474 16.36 12.97 18.36
N ASN A 475 15.71 13.15 19.51
CA ASN A 475 14.66 14.13 19.72
C ASN A 475 15.33 15.52 19.73
N PHE A 476 15.13 16.31 18.67
CA PHE A 476 15.58 17.71 18.63
C PHE A 476 14.66 18.54 19.52
N LYS A 477 14.98 18.60 20.82
CA LYS A 477 14.52 19.66 21.71
C LYS A 477 15.71 20.54 22.06
N GLY A 478 15.48 21.86 22.05
CA GLY A 478 16.40 22.83 22.67
C GLY A 478 16.67 22.48 24.15
N PRO A 479 17.55 23.23 24.83
CA PRO A 479 18.19 22.81 26.07
C PRO A 479 17.24 22.78 27.27
N ASP A 480 16.34 21.80 27.30
CA ASP A 480 15.67 21.33 28.49
C ASP A 480 16.16 19.90 28.74
N LYS A 481 16.80 19.72 29.91
CA LYS A 481 17.42 18.47 30.33
C LYS A 481 16.40 17.35 30.33
N ASP A 482 16.66 16.30 29.53
CA ASP A 482 15.88 15.07 29.60
C ASP A 482 15.94 14.51 31.03
N PRO A 483 14.79 14.09 31.62
CA PRO A 483 14.75 13.43 32.92
C PRO A 483 15.43 12.04 32.92
N GLU A 484 15.90 11.54 31.77
CA GLU A 484 16.40 10.18 31.58
C GLU A 484 17.94 10.04 31.78
N ASP A 485 18.72 11.14 31.72
CA ASP A 485 20.13 11.16 32.20
C ASP A 485 20.22 11.41 33.73
N ASP A 486 19.08 11.66 34.37
CA ASP A 486 18.98 12.03 35.79
C ASP A 486 19.38 10.90 36.74
N PHE A 487 19.09 9.63 36.43
CA PHE A 487 19.45 8.51 37.31
C PHE A 487 20.97 8.37 37.49
N PHE A 488 21.73 8.33 36.40
CA PHE A 488 23.17 8.10 36.48
C PHE A 488 23.90 9.34 36.99
N GLU A 489 23.40 10.54 36.69
CA GLU A 489 23.91 11.79 37.28
C GLU A 489 23.59 11.88 38.79
N LYS A 490 22.41 11.45 39.23
CA LYS A 490 22.08 11.30 40.67
C LYS A 490 22.99 10.27 41.34
N LEU A 491 23.23 9.13 40.69
CA LEU A 491 24.12 8.11 41.20
C LEU A 491 25.57 8.61 41.32
N LYS A 492 26.06 9.36 40.33
CA LYS A 492 27.38 10.03 40.37
C LYS A 492 27.48 11.02 41.53
N LYS A 493 26.38 11.68 41.90
CA LYS A 493 26.35 12.63 43.03
C LYS A 493 26.17 11.95 44.39
N ASN A 494 25.64 10.73 44.44
CA ASN A 494 25.26 10.06 45.68
C ASN A 494 25.68 8.58 45.78
N TYR A 495 26.90 8.25 45.40
CA TYR A 495 27.45 6.89 45.51
C TYR A 495 28.07 6.61 46.89
N ALA A 496 28.05 5.35 47.32
CA ALA A 496 28.73 4.85 48.51
C ALA A 496 30.23 4.61 48.26
N LYS A 497 30.55 4.08 47.08
CA LYS A 497 31.92 3.81 46.62
C LYS A 497 32.00 4.04 45.11
N LYS A 498 33.18 4.43 44.64
CA LYS A 498 33.48 4.61 43.21
C LYS A 498 34.67 3.74 42.83
N GLY A 499 34.60 3.13 41.67
CA GLY A 499 35.71 2.39 41.08
C GLY A 499 35.81 2.65 39.59
N ARG A 500 36.91 2.20 39.00
CA ARG A 500 37.09 2.18 37.56
C ARG A 500 37.62 0.81 37.14
N THR A 501 37.06 0.29 36.06
CA THR A 501 37.48 -0.97 35.45
C THR A 501 37.94 -0.72 34.02
N ARG A 502 38.84 -1.55 33.50
CA ARG A 502 39.31 -1.44 32.10
C ARG A 502 38.16 -1.62 31.11
N ARG A 503 37.22 -2.52 31.39
CA ARG A 503 36.15 -2.92 30.45
C ARG A 503 34.91 -2.04 30.52
N PHE A 504 34.52 -1.59 31.70
CA PHE A 504 33.26 -0.88 31.92
C PHE A 504 33.45 0.58 32.33
N GLY A 505 34.68 1.08 32.36
CA GLY A 505 34.95 2.45 32.77
C GLY A 505 34.58 2.68 34.23
N ASN A 506 33.94 3.81 34.53
CA ASN A 506 33.55 4.16 35.89
C ASN A 506 32.36 3.31 36.36
N ILE A 507 32.47 2.84 37.61
CA ILE A 507 31.43 2.10 38.30
C ILE A 507 31.14 2.75 39.65
N TYR A 508 29.87 2.74 40.05
CA TYR A 508 29.40 3.42 41.25
C TYR A 508 28.53 2.48 42.08
N LYS A 509 28.82 2.37 43.38
CA LYS A 509 27.98 1.64 44.33
C LYS A 509 26.87 2.56 44.80
N ASP A 510 25.63 2.20 44.53
CA ASP A 510 24.47 2.93 45.03
C ASP A 510 24.36 2.78 46.55
N LYS A 511 24.17 3.89 47.28
CA LYS A 511 24.00 3.90 48.74
C LYS A 511 22.71 3.21 49.18
N GLN A 512 21.66 3.28 48.37
CA GLN A 512 20.34 2.75 48.77
C GLN A 512 20.26 1.23 48.57
N THR A 513 20.62 0.75 47.38
CA THR A 513 20.50 -0.67 47.04
C THR A 513 21.74 -1.50 47.36
N GLY A 514 22.89 -0.86 47.56
CA GLY A 514 24.18 -1.55 47.71
C GLY A 514 24.70 -2.19 46.41
N LEU A 515 24.00 -2.00 45.27
CA LEU A 515 24.39 -2.54 43.97
C LEU A 515 25.40 -1.62 43.28
N TRP A 516 26.24 -2.22 42.45
CA TRP A 516 27.21 -1.51 41.63
C TRP A 516 26.65 -1.30 40.22
N TRP A 517 26.78 -0.09 39.70
CA TRP A 517 26.27 0.28 38.38
C TRP A 517 27.38 0.81 37.49
N SER A 518 27.28 0.49 36.20
CA SER A 518 28.16 1.01 35.16
C SER A 518 27.36 1.42 33.93
N LYS A 519 27.69 2.56 33.32
CA LYS A 519 27.15 2.97 32.01
C LYS A 519 27.94 2.24 30.93
N SER A 520 27.26 1.48 30.06
CA SER A 520 27.91 0.81 28.94
C SER A 520 28.48 1.84 27.96
N ASN A 521 29.77 1.75 27.65
CA ASN A 521 30.45 2.65 26.70
C ASN A 521 30.49 2.10 25.26
N VAL A 522 29.81 0.98 25.00
CA VAL A 522 29.89 0.32 23.69
C VAL A 522 28.88 0.99 22.75
N ASN A 523 29.36 1.54 21.62
CA ASN A 523 28.57 2.10 20.50
C ASN A 523 27.77 1.00 19.75
N HIS A 524 27.06 0.15 20.49
CA HIS A 524 26.04 -0.73 19.94
C HIS A 524 24.67 -0.11 20.20
N ALA A 525 23.70 -0.53 19.39
CA ALA A 525 22.45 0.15 19.08
C ALA A 525 21.54 0.59 20.25
N ASP A 526 21.82 0.24 21.51
CA ASP A 526 21.03 0.69 22.67
C ASP A 526 21.90 0.98 23.91
N PRO A 527 21.93 2.22 24.40
CA PRO A 527 22.58 2.55 25.68
C PRO A 527 21.88 1.83 26.84
N HIS A 528 22.66 1.19 27.71
CA HIS A 528 22.15 0.47 28.88
C HIS A 528 23.14 0.53 30.05
N TYR A 529 22.62 0.34 31.26
CA TYR A 529 23.39 0.16 32.47
C TYR A 529 23.67 -1.32 32.73
N LYS A 530 24.81 -1.60 33.37
CA LYS A 530 25.14 -2.93 33.91
C LYS A 530 25.09 -2.89 35.41
N VAL A 531 24.40 -3.86 36.00
CA VAL A 531 24.18 -3.95 37.44
C VAL A 531 24.90 -5.17 38.00
N PHE A 532 25.69 -4.94 39.04
CA PHE A 532 26.50 -5.95 39.70
C PHE A 532 26.18 -5.99 41.20
N ARG A 533 26.30 -7.17 41.80
CA ARG A 533 26.32 -7.37 43.25
C ARG A 533 27.73 -7.66 43.71
N GLU A 534 28.05 -7.16 44.89
CA GLU A 534 29.34 -7.39 45.54
C GLU A 534 29.42 -8.84 46.06
N ALA A 535 30.49 -9.54 45.69
CA ALA A 535 30.81 -10.90 46.13
C ALA A 535 32.16 -10.90 46.88
N ALA A 536 32.54 -12.05 47.44
CA ALA A 536 33.75 -12.16 48.27
C ALA A 536 35.05 -11.76 47.53
N THR A 537 35.13 -12.02 46.22
CA THR A 537 36.35 -11.83 45.41
C THR A 537 36.21 -10.79 44.30
N GLY A 538 35.05 -10.13 44.17
CA GLY A 538 34.78 -9.18 43.08
C GLY A 538 33.31 -8.81 42.94
N LEU A 539 32.93 -8.35 41.76
CA LEU A 539 31.56 -7.95 41.42
C LEU A 539 30.93 -8.94 40.43
N GLU A 540 29.78 -9.51 40.78
CA GLU A 540 29.02 -10.45 39.97
C GLU A 540 27.89 -9.71 39.24
N TRP A 541 27.84 -9.80 37.92
CA TRP A 541 26.77 -9.25 37.10
C TRP A 541 25.45 -9.94 37.43
N ILE A 542 24.39 -9.16 37.62
CA ILE A 542 23.04 -9.68 37.87
C ILE A 542 22.14 -9.44 36.67
N LYS A 543 22.20 -8.23 36.08
CA LYS A 543 21.33 -7.81 34.99
C LYS A 543 21.87 -6.64 34.20
N ASP A 544 21.44 -6.55 32.95
CA ASP A 544 21.52 -5.33 32.16
C ASP A 544 20.18 -4.60 32.29
N VAL A 545 20.21 -3.27 32.23
CA VAL A 545 19.06 -2.42 32.47
C VAL A 545 19.05 -1.31 31.42
N ASP A 546 17.94 -1.09 30.73
CA ASP A 546 17.84 -0.01 29.75
C ASP A 546 17.89 1.40 30.41
N LEU A 547 17.92 2.47 29.62
CA LEU A 547 17.93 3.84 30.15
C LEU A 547 16.71 4.17 31.04
N ARG A 548 15.61 3.42 30.89
CA ARG A 548 14.36 3.58 31.65
C ARG A 548 14.26 2.68 32.87
N LEU A 549 15.37 2.05 33.25
CA LEU A 549 15.47 1.13 34.38
C LEU A 549 14.71 -0.21 34.20
N ASN A 550 14.30 -0.56 32.98
CA ASN A 550 13.70 -1.87 32.70
C ASN A 550 14.78 -2.95 32.61
N THR A 551 14.52 -4.11 33.22
CA THR A 551 15.47 -5.22 33.25
C THR A 551 15.51 -5.94 31.91
N MET A 552 16.72 -6.13 31.36
CA MET A 552 16.97 -6.91 30.15
C MET A 552 17.52 -8.29 30.54
N THR A 553 16.82 -9.36 30.15
CA THR A 553 17.08 -10.72 30.65
C THR A 553 18.21 -11.48 29.93
N LYS A 554 18.95 -10.85 29.01
CA LYS A 554 19.92 -11.56 28.16
C LYS A 554 21.35 -11.02 28.28
N HIS A 555 22.23 -11.80 28.92
CA HIS A 555 23.68 -11.57 28.87
C HIS A 555 24.31 -12.31 27.68
N LYS A 556 24.99 -11.58 26.80
CA LYS A 556 25.59 -12.10 25.55
C LYS A 556 26.97 -12.75 25.78
N GLY A 557 27.07 -13.71 26.70
CA GLY A 557 28.27 -14.55 26.89
C GLY A 557 28.77 -14.69 28.34
N PRO A 558 29.93 -15.35 28.56
CA PRO A 558 30.57 -15.44 29.88
C PRO A 558 31.41 -14.20 30.23
N ILE A 559 31.77 -13.41 29.22
CA ILE A 559 32.64 -12.25 29.33
C ILE A 559 31.90 -11.10 30.02
N GLY A 560 32.39 -10.69 31.19
CA GLY A 560 31.79 -9.58 31.96
C GLY A 560 30.76 -10.01 33.00
N ARG A 561 30.54 -11.31 33.20
CA ARG A 561 29.72 -11.84 34.31
C ARG A 561 30.33 -11.60 35.68
N PHE A 562 31.65 -11.49 35.75
CA PHE A 562 32.38 -11.30 36.99
C PHE A 562 33.56 -10.34 36.79
N ILE A 563 33.77 -9.44 37.75
CA ILE A 563 34.87 -8.47 37.78
C ILE A 563 35.66 -8.70 39.08
N PRO A 564 36.83 -9.36 39.05
CA PRO A 564 37.68 -9.52 40.21
C PRO A 564 38.09 -8.18 40.83
N TYR A 565 38.22 -8.08 42.16
CA TYR A 565 38.63 -6.83 42.81
C TYR A 565 39.97 -6.28 42.33
N LYS A 566 40.91 -7.17 41.97
CA LYS A 566 42.20 -6.79 41.38
C LYS A 566 42.08 -6.01 40.07
N ASP A 567 40.93 -6.11 39.38
CA ASP A 567 40.65 -5.42 38.12
C ASP A 567 39.85 -4.10 38.35
N ILE A 568 39.61 -3.73 39.61
CA ILE A 568 38.90 -2.52 40.02
C ILE A 568 39.87 -1.57 40.70
N ILE A 569 40.11 -0.42 40.08
CA ILE A 569 40.82 0.69 40.69
C ILE A 569 39.79 1.50 41.48
N PHE A 570 39.76 1.33 42.80
CA PHE A 570 38.90 2.13 43.66
C PHE A 570 39.39 3.57 43.69
N LEU A 571 38.47 4.50 43.46
CA LEU A 571 38.76 5.93 43.44
C LEU A 571 38.30 6.54 44.78
N PRO A 572 39.02 7.57 45.26
CA PRO A 572 38.67 8.25 46.51
C PRO A 572 37.27 8.89 46.46
#